data_AF-A0A3Q4GDC5-F1
#
_entry.id   AF-A0A3Q4GDC5-F1
#
_cell.length_a   1.000
_cell.length_b   1.000
_cell.length_c   1.000
_cell.angle_alpha   90.00
_cell.angle_beta   90.00
_cell.angle_gamma   90.00
#
_symmetry.space_group_name_H-M   'P 1'
#
loop_
_entity.id
_entity.type
_entity.pdbx_description
1 polymer ?
#
loop_
_entity_poly.entity_id
_entity_poly.type
_entity_poly.pdbx_seq_one_letter_code
_entity_poly.pdbx_strand_id
1 'polypeptide(L)'
;HKFLFIFLCVFLSLRRTSKDIPRKYIKAIYREYTDSTYTVPKPRPAWTGIQGPVIVTQAGETVVVHFKNLASQPYSISPVGITYWKQSEGWSNRMERICLAFTHELTHKVNLTQ
;
A
#
# COMPACT_ATOMS: atom_id res chain seq x y z
N HIS A 1 -11.95 -15.27 0.37
CA HIS A 1 -10.59 -14.72 0.50
C HIS A 1 -10.38 -13.63 -0.53
N LYS A 2 -9.99 -12.42 -0.10
CA LYS A 2 -9.65 -11.32 -1.01
C LYS A 2 -8.12 -11.21 -1.10
N PHE A 3 -7.60 -11.24 -2.32
CA PHE A 3 -6.18 -10.98 -2.58
C PHE A 3 -6.02 -9.54 -3.03
N LEU A 4 -5.04 -8.85 -2.46
CA LEU A 4 -4.75 -7.47 -2.80
C LEU A 4 -3.29 -7.35 -3.20
N PHE A 5 -3.04 -6.93 -4.44
CA PHE A 5 -1.69 -6.78 -4.95
C PHE A 5 -1.28 -5.32 -4.82
N ILE A 6 -0.25 -5.07 -4.01
CA ILE A 6 0.24 -3.73 -3.72
C ILE A 6 1.70 -3.63 -4.08
N PHE A 7 1.99 -2.56 -4.80
CA PHE A 7 3.31 -2.27 -5.30
C PHE A 7 3.73 -0.89 -4.84
N LEU A 8 4.97 -0.78 -4.38
CA LEU A 8 5.55 0.52 -4.08
C LEU A 8 6.17 1.11 -5.34
N CYS A 9 5.59 2.20 -5.83
CA CYS A 9 6.09 2.93 -6.98
C CYS A 9 6.80 4.22 -6.55
N VAL A 10 7.90 4.56 -7.20
CA VAL A 10 8.61 5.82 -7.00
C VAL A 10 7.99 6.87 -7.92
N PHE A 11 7.35 7.89 -7.35
CA PHE A 11 6.71 8.99 -8.08
C PHE A 11 7.46 10.31 -7.87
N LEU A 12 7.63 11.07 -8.96
CA LEU A 12 8.23 12.39 -8.93
C LEU A 12 7.14 13.45 -8.78
N SER A 13 7.01 14.03 -7.59
CA SER A 13 6.07 15.14 -7.36
C SER A 13 6.75 16.47 -7.65
N LEU A 14 6.14 17.27 -8.53
CA LEU A 14 6.54 18.64 -8.80
C LEU A 14 5.72 19.59 -7.94
N ARG A 15 6.37 20.32 -7.03
CA ARG A 15 5.70 21.40 -6.28
C ARG A 15 6.11 22.74 -6.91
N ARG A 16 5.16 23.44 -7.53
CA ARG A 16 5.36 24.81 -8.01
C ARG A 16 4.95 25.79 -6.91
N THR A 17 5.90 26.54 -6.38
CA THR A 17 5.61 27.73 -5.56
C THR A 17 5.70 28.95 -6.48
N SER A 18 4.94 30.01 -6.19
CA SER A 18 4.69 31.13 -7.12
C SER A 18 5.91 31.99 -7.49
N LYS A 19 7.09 31.76 -6.89
CA LYS A 19 8.33 32.51 -7.22
C LYS A 19 9.62 31.69 -7.25
N ASP A 20 9.63 30.38 -6.98
CA ASP A 20 10.89 29.60 -6.89
C ASP A 20 10.96 28.42 -7.85
N ILE A 21 12.22 28.11 -8.20
CA ILE A 21 12.68 26.96 -8.97
C ILE A 21 11.86 25.71 -8.65
N PRO A 22 11.35 24.98 -9.67
CA PRO A 22 10.55 23.79 -9.47
C PRO A 22 11.32 22.77 -8.62
N ARG A 23 10.86 22.55 -7.38
CA ARG A 23 11.41 21.51 -6.51
C ARG A 23 10.77 20.18 -6.86
N LYS A 24 11.60 19.26 -7.37
CA LYS A 24 11.25 17.87 -7.65
C LYS A 24 11.54 17.05 -6.40
N TYR A 25 10.50 16.41 -5.86
CA TYR A 25 10.65 15.49 -4.73
C TYR A 25 10.29 14.08 -5.18
N ILE A 26 11.19 13.14 -4.89
CA ILE A 26 10.94 11.73 -5.08
C ILE A 26 10.15 11.23 -3.88
N LYS A 27 8.98 10.64 -4.13
CA LYS A 27 8.14 10.03 -3.09
C LYS A 27 7.82 8.62 -3.50
N ALA A 28 8.01 7.66 -2.60
CA ALA A 28 7.41 6.35 -2.77
C ALA A 28 5.88 6.47 -2.61
N ILE A 29 5.09 5.66 -3.30
CA ILE A 29 3.62 5.65 -3.20
C ILE A 29 3.14 4.22 -3.38
N TYR A 30 2.27 3.77 -2.48
CA TYR A 30 1.60 2.48 -2.61
C TYR A 30 0.51 2.54 -3.69
N ARG A 31 0.59 1.62 -4.65
CA ARG A 31 -0.41 1.44 -5.72
C ARG A 31 -0.99 0.05 -5.66
N GLU A 32 -2.30 -0.02 -5.83
CA GLU A 32 -3.02 -1.29 -5.93
C GLU A 32 -3.04 -1.75 -7.38
N TYR A 33 -2.86 -3.04 -7.58
CA TYR A 33 -2.86 -3.73 -8.85
C TYR A 33 -3.96 -4.79 -8.86
N THR A 34 -4.40 -5.11 -10.07
CA THR A 34 -5.47 -6.09 -10.26
C THR A 34 -4.98 -7.53 -10.05
N ASP A 35 -3.68 -7.78 -10.23
CA ASP A 35 -3.10 -9.11 -10.25
C ASP A 35 -1.67 -9.15 -9.66
N SER A 36 -1.14 -10.37 -9.51
CA SER A 36 0.22 -10.63 -9.02
C SER A 36 1.32 -10.27 -10.02
N THR A 37 0.97 -9.95 -11.27
CA THR A 37 1.95 -9.53 -12.28
C THR A 37 2.35 -8.07 -12.09
N TYR A 38 1.59 -7.29 -11.33
CA TYR A 38 1.81 -5.87 -11.10
C TYR A 38 1.91 -5.06 -12.40
N THR A 39 1.18 -5.50 -13.44
CA THR A 39 1.19 -4.83 -14.76
C THR A 39 0.09 -3.77 -14.87
N VAL A 40 -1.11 -4.10 -14.42
CA VAL A 40 -2.29 -3.22 -14.55
C VAL A 40 -2.67 -2.62 -13.20
N PRO A 41 -2.37 -1.33 -12.96
CA PRO A 41 -2.77 -0.64 -11.74
C PRO A 41 -4.29 -0.47 -11.73
N LYS A 42 -4.89 -0.64 -10.56
CA LYS A 42 -6.32 -0.41 -10.39
C LYS A 42 -6.64 1.08 -10.52
N PRO A 43 -7.71 1.45 -11.25
CA PRO A 43 -8.10 2.85 -11.39
C PRO A 43 -8.40 3.46 -10.01
N ARG A 44 -7.81 4.63 -9.76
CA ARG A 44 -7.97 5.39 -8.52
C ARG A 44 -8.43 6.81 -8.88
N PRO A 45 -9.39 7.38 -8.15
CA PRO A 45 -9.84 8.73 -8.44
C PRO A 45 -8.72 9.76 -8.23
N ALA A 46 -8.68 10.76 -9.10
CA ALA A 46 -7.61 11.76 -9.12
C ALA A 46 -7.47 12.54 -7.79
N TRP A 47 -8.57 12.69 -7.04
CA TRP A 47 -8.57 13.38 -5.75
C TRP A 47 -7.81 12.65 -4.63
N THR A 48 -7.50 11.35 -4.76
CA THR A 48 -6.75 10.61 -3.73
C THR A 48 -5.27 11.04 -3.68
N GLY A 49 -4.76 11.64 -4.75
CA GLY A 49 -3.41 12.20 -4.79
C GLY A 49 -2.32 11.16 -4.46
N ILE A 50 -1.54 11.45 -3.41
CA ILE A 50 -0.35 10.69 -3.01
C ILE A 50 -0.69 9.57 -2.01
N GLN A 51 -1.91 9.52 -1.49
CA GLN A 51 -2.31 8.51 -0.52
C GLN A 51 -2.29 7.11 -1.13
N GLY A 52 -1.92 6.11 -0.33
CA GLY A 52 -1.94 4.69 -0.69
C GLY A 52 -3.35 4.15 -1.00
N PRO A 53 -3.49 2.88 -1.39
CA PRO A 53 -4.80 2.28 -1.57
C PRO A 53 -5.50 2.15 -0.22
N VAL A 54 -6.82 2.33 -0.25
CA VAL A 54 -7.67 2.06 0.90
C VAL A 54 -8.13 0.61 0.79
N ILE A 55 -7.72 -0.21 1.75
CA ILE A 55 -8.20 -1.59 1.84
C ILE A 55 -9.55 -1.56 2.55
N VAL A 56 -10.58 -2.10 1.88
CA VAL A 56 -11.93 -2.24 2.43
C VAL A 56 -12.31 -3.71 2.39
N THR A 57 -12.70 -4.25 3.54
CA THR A 57 -13.15 -5.64 3.68
C THR A 57 -14.25 -5.73 4.73
N GLN A 58 -15.00 -6.82 4.72
CA GLN A 58 -16.04 -7.07 5.70
C GLN A 58 -15.46 -7.72 6.98
N ALA A 59 -16.18 -7.56 8.08
CA ALA A 59 -15.84 -8.22 9.35
C ALA A 59 -15.83 -9.74 9.17
N GLY A 60 -14.80 -10.41 9.67
CA GLY A 60 -14.64 -11.86 9.54
C GLY A 60 -13.98 -12.32 8.23
N GLU A 61 -13.70 -11.42 7.28
CA GLU A 61 -12.94 -11.77 6.09
C GLU A 61 -11.43 -11.64 6.32
N THR A 62 -10.67 -12.59 5.76
CA THR A 62 -9.21 -12.49 5.66
C THR A 62 -8.80 -11.88 4.33
N VAL A 63 -7.94 -10.87 4.38
CA VAL A 63 -7.34 -10.23 3.21
C VAL A 63 -5.86 -10.56 3.16
N VAL A 64 -5.40 -11.10 2.04
CA VAL A 64 -3.98 -11.36 1.81
C VAL A 64 -3.43 -10.24 0.94
N VAL A 65 -2.53 -9.44 1.49
CA VAL A 65 -1.85 -8.36 0.80
C VAL A 65 -0.52 -8.87 0.26
N HIS A 66 -0.36 -8.89 -1.05
CA HIS A 66 0.89 -9.20 -1.72
C HIS A 66 1.66 -7.92 -1.96
N PHE A 67 2.76 -7.74 -1.23
CA PHE A 67 3.58 -6.54 -1.28
C PHE A 67 4.86 -6.78 -2.09
N LYS A 68 5.10 -5.90 -3.05
CA LYS A 68 6.36 -5.85 -3.79
C LYS A 68 6.99 -4.47 -3.71
N ASN A 69 8.19 -4.42 -3.13
CA ASN A 69 9.01 -3.21 -3.08
C ASN A 69 9.97 -3.17 -4.28
N LEU A 70 9.79 -2.21 -5.19
CA LEU A 70 10.77 -1.92 -6.25
C LEU A 70 11.50 -0.58 -6.05
N ALA A 71 11.38 0.03 -4.87
CA ALA A 71 12.19 1.20 -4.55
C ALA A 71 13.61 0.79 -4.17
N SER A 72 14.54 1.74 -4.28
CA SER A 72 15.94 1.55 -3.89
C SER A 72 16.13 1.39 -2.38
N GLN A 73 15.14 1.79 -1.57
CA GLN A 73 15.17 1.71 -0.12
C GLN A 73 14.26 0.58 0.38
N PRO A 74 14.59 -0.05 1.53
CA PRO A 74 13.70 -1.03 2.15
C PRO A 74 12.47 -0.33 2.71
N TYR A 75 11.30 -0.67 2.19
CA TYR A 75 10.01 -0.24 2.71
C TYR A 75 9.22 -1.45 3.18
N SER A 76 8.44 -1.26 4.23
CA SER A 76 7.53 -2.24 4.79
C SER A 76 6.13 -1.64 4.95
N ILE A 77 5.15 -2.52 5.08
CA ILE A 77 3.78 -2.11 5.38
C ILE A 77 3.51 -2.40 6.85
N SER A 78 3.13 -1.37 7.59
CA SER A 78 2.73 -1.46 8.99
C SER A 78 1.27 -1.07 9.11
N PRO A 79 0.35 -2.04 9.22
CA PRO A 79 -1.07 -1.74 9.38
C PRO A 79 -1.33 -1.16 10.78
N VAL A 80 -2.11 -0.09 10.86
CA VAL A 80 -2.50 0.53 12.13
C VAL A 80 -3.91 0.09 12.50
N GLY A 81 -4.11 -0.38 13.74
CA GLY A 81 -5.44 -0.63 14.30
C GLY A 81 -6.15 -1.90 13.81
N ILE A 82 -5.42 -2.87 13.26
CA ILE A 82 -5.96 -4.20 12.90
C ILE A 82 -5.06 -5.32 13.41
N THR A 83 -5.64 -6.49 13.60
CA THR A 83 -4.90 -7.71 13.94
C THR A 83 -4.34 -8.31 12.64
N TYR A 84 -3.08 -8.73 12.69
CA TYR A 84 -2.44 -9.39 11.57
C TYR A 84 -1.47 -10.43 12.11
N TRP A 85 -1.18 -11.43 11.29
CA TRP A 85 -0.40 -12.57 11.75
C TRP A 85 1.08 -12.20 11.80
N LYS A 86 1.73 -12.29 12.97
CA LYS A 86 3.13 -11.87 13.17
C LYS A 86 4.15 -12.54 12.24
N GLN A 87 3.88 -13.74 11.72
CA GLN A 87 4.76 -14.36 10.71
C GLN A 87 4.75 -13.60 9.36
N SER A 88 3.86 -12.62 9.21
CA SER A 88 3.78 -11.71 8.07
C SER A 88 4.47 -10.36 8.31
N GLU A 89 5.08 -10.13 9.48
CA GLU A 89 6.02 -9.03 9.73
C GLU A 89 7.36 -9.38 9.07
N GLY A 90 7.56 -8.91 7.84
CA GLY A 90 8.76 -9.20 7.05
C GLY A 90 10.00 -8.51 7.59
N TRP A 91 10.76 -9.17 8.47
CA TRP A 91 12.18 -8.89 8.72
C TRP A 91 13.11 -9.76 7.83
N SER A 92 12.56 -10.75 7.12
CA SER A 92 13.35 -11.65 6.28
C SER A 92 13.06 -11.40 4.81
N ASN A 93 14.12 -11.24 4.01
CA ASN A 93 14.19 -10.88 2.59
C ASN A 93 13.49 -11.85 1.61
N ARG A 94 12.42 -12.54 2.05
CA ARG A 94 11.73 -13.58 1.31
C ARG A 94 10.21 -13.54 1.40
N MET A 95 9.63 -12.65 2.21
CA MET A 95 8.18 -12.61 2.43
C MET A 95 7.53 -11.47 1.66
N GLU A 96 6.99 -11.79 0.47
CA GLU A 96 6.19 -10.89 -0.39
C GLU A 96 4.70 -10.83 0.02
N ARG A 97 4.33 -11.38 1.19
CA ARG A 97 2.91 -11.54 1.59
C ARG A 97 2.67 -11.13 3.04
N ILE A 98 1.71 -10.25 3.23
CA ILE A 98 1.18 -9.80 4.51
C ILE A 98 -0.27 -10.29 4.63
N CYS A 99 -0.56 -11.10 5.64
CA CYS A 99 -1.92 -11.61 5.88
C CYS A 99 -2.60 -10.74 6.93
N LEU A 100 -3.58 -9.94 6.49
CA LEU A 100 -4.39 -9.09 7.35
C LEU A 100 -5.69 -9.82 7.68
N ALA A 101 -5.95 -10.04 8.97
CA ALA A 101 -7.17 -10.69 9.45
C ALA A 101 -8.04 -9.65 10.14
N PHE A 102 -9.25 -9.41 9.64
CA PHE A 102 -10.14 -8.42 10.26
C PHE A 102 -11.07 -9.14 11.23
N THR A 103 -10.69 -9.15 12.51
CA THR A 103 -11.54 -9.69 13.59
C THR A 103 -12.66 -8.69 13.92
N HIS A 104 -13.90 -9.20 13.99
CA HIS A 104 -15.16 -8.56 14.42
C HIS A 104 -14.91 -7.21 15.11
N GLU A 105 -15.23 -6.04 14.52
CA GLU A 105 -16.60 -5.51 14.56
C GLU A 105 -16.85 -4.30 13.64
N LEU A 106 -15.92 -3.90 12.75
CA LEU A 106 -16.11 -2.71 11.90
C LEU A 106 -15.51 -2.90 10.51
N THR A 107 -16.14 -2.28 9.51
CA THR A 107 -15.59 -2.13 8.15
C THR A 107 -14.38 -1.18 8.23
N HIS A 108 -13.22 -1.67 8.65
CA HIS A 108 -12.04 -0.85 8.82
C HIS A 108 -11.45 -0.49 7.46
N LYS A 109 -11.40 0.81 7.17
CA LYS A 109 -10.56 1.35 6.10
C LYS A 109 -9.12 1.37 6.61
N VAL A 110 -8.26 0.51 6.07
CA VAL A 110 -6.83 0.56 6.40
C VAL A 110 -6.14 1.43 5.37
N ASN A 111 -5.51 2.50 5.86
CA ASN A 111 -4.58 3.30 5.07
C ASN A 111 -3.19 2.72 5.26
N LEU A 112 -2.55 2.35 4.15
CA LEU A 112 -1.15 1.94 4.17
C LEU A 112 -0.27 3.18 4.26
N THR A 113 0.40 3.33 5.40
CA THR A 113 1.43 4.33 5.61
C THR A 113 2.82 3.74 5.32
N GLN A 114 3.76 4.62 4.96
CA GLN A 114 5.18 4.28 4.78
C GLN A 114 5.88 4.07 6.11
#